data_AF-A0A841EA62-F1
#
_entry.id   AF-A0A841EA62-F1
#
_cell.length_a   1.000
_cell.length_b   1.000
_cell.length_c   1.000
_cell.angle_alpha   90.00
_cell.angle_beta   90.00
_cell.angle_gamma   90.00
#
_symmetry.space_group_name_H-M   'P 1'
#
loop_
_entity.id
_entity.type
_entity.pdbx_description
1 polymer ?
#
loop_
_entity_poly.entity_id
_entity_poly.type
_entity_poly.pdbx_seq_one_letter_code
_entity_poly.pdbx_strand_id
1 'polypeptide(L)'
;MGDDMRTDPNTRPKARRLPAPRGFFGQELVDVGGLLLAAGAAHLLVLSLGHSDLGGRLLAAAGAVLLAASTLHRWRAHRTGARTYGRGPAAPHGRASPAPEPAAGGRERLWRVRVAVDDVPGGLAALTAQMARHGVDIRLLQVHPAGEEAVDELYVSAPAGIGADALGEAAARAGGRRPAVEPADVHDLTDTATRALSLLAGLAAGRTRLEEALGAVSGAGTVEHRPAPPPGLEAEDVRGTRISLPDPGGGVLVLNRAVAFTPVEFARCRALVQAAGCLRERLHLPADAARAGEAGPED
;
A
#
# COMPACT_ATOMS: atom_id res chain seq x y z
N MET A 1 68.36 -1.52 1.59
CA MET A 1 68.63 -1.92 2.99
C MET A 1 67.92 -0.87 3.84
N GLY A 2 66.63 -0.96 4.15
CA GLY A 2 65.75 -2.10 4.38
C GLY A 2 65.08 -1.78 5.72
N ASP A 3 64.08 -0.90 5.71
CA ASP A 3 63.30 -0.55 6.90
C ASP A 3 61.94 -1.26 6.78
N ASP A 4 61.82 -2.33 7.55
CA ASP A 4 60.79 -3.35 7.46
C ASP A 4 59.62 -2.94 8.36
N MET A 5 58.64 -2.26 7.75
CA MET A 5 57.38 -1.90 8.38
C MET A 5 56.55 -3.17 8.60
N ARG A 6 56.71 -3.74 9.79
CA ARG A 6 55.93 -4.86 10.33
C ARG A 6 54.43 -4.51 10.30
N THR A 7 53.73 -5.04 9.31
CA THR A 7 52.27 -5.05 9.23
C THR A 7 51.72 -6.22 10.03
N ASP A 8 50.81 -5.90 10.95
CA ASP A 8 50.13 -6.83 11.85
C ASP A 8 49.11 -7.67 11.05
N PRO A 9 49.22 -9.01 10.96
CA PRO A 9 48.43 -9.81 10.02
C PRO A 9 47.07 -10.25 10.57
N ASN A 10 46.51 -9.59 11.59
CA ASN A 10 45.27 -10.06 12.21
C ASN A 10 44.21 -8.97 12.48
N THR A 11 43.66 -8.42 11.39
CA THR A 11 42.34 -7.77 11.43
C THR A 11 41.36 -8.54 10.55
N ARG A 12 40.72 -9.56 11.14
CA ARG A 12 39.50 -10.15 10.58
C ARG A 12 38.37 -9.11 10.66
N PRO A 13 37.60 -8.86 9.58
CA PRO A 13 36.45 -7.99 9.67
C PRO A 13 35.39 -8.62 10.61
N LYS A 14 34.93 -7.86 11.60
CA LYS A 14 33.81 -8.27 12.46
C LYS A 14 32.56 -8.43 11.57
N ALA A 15 32.12 -9.67 11.39
CA ALA A 15 30.86 -9.99 10.73
C ALA A 15 29.71 -9.30 11.48
N ARG A 16 29.12 -8.29 10.84
CA ARG A 16 27.93 -7.60 11.33
C ARG A 16 26.76 -8.59 11.21
N ARG A 17 26.33 -9.15 12.35
CA ARG A 17 25.14 -10.01 12.40
C ARG A 17 23.93 -9.21 11.89
N LEU A 18 23.40 -9.58 10.73
CA LEU A 18 22.10 -9.11 10.27
C LEU A 18 21.02 -9.67 11.21
N PRO A 19 20.02 -8.88 11.63
CA PRO A 19 18.89 -9.40 12.39
C PRO A 19 18.16 -10.44 11.53
N ALA A 20 17.88 -11.61 12.12
CA ALA A 20 17.13 -12.67 11.47
C ALA A 20 15.73 -12.14 11.07
N PRO A 21 15.20 -12.53 9.89
CA PRO A 21 13.83 -12.22 9.55
C PRO A 21 12.93 -12.91 10.59
N ARG A 22 12.18 -12.12 11.36
CA ARG A 22 11.10 -12.66 12.19
C ARG A 22 10.06 -13.19 11.22
N GLY A 23 10.08 -14.51 11.04
CA GLY A 23 9.23 -15.20 10.09
C GLY A 23 7.76 -14.92 10.41
N PHE A 24 7.03 -14.50 9.39
CA PHE A 24 5.57 -14.43 9.30
C PHE A 24 4.85 -15.60 10.01
N PHE A 25 5.42 -16.80 9.93
CA PHE A 25 4.92 -18.02 10.60
C PHE A 25 4.90 -17.95 12.13
N GLY A 26 5.78 -17.19 12.77
CA GLY A 26 5.87 -17.14 14.24
C GLY A 26 4.63 -16.51 14.86
N GLN A 27 4.10 -15.45 14.24
CA GLN A 27 2.91 -14.78 14.73
C GLN A 27 1.64 -15.60 14.45
N GLU A 28 1.54 -16.21 13.26
CA GLU A 28 0.44 -17.14 12.95
C GLU A 28 0.44 -18.36 13.88
N LEU A 29 1.60 -18.93 14.22
CA LEU A 29 1.68 -20.04 15.19
C LEU A 29 1.28 -19.60 16.60
N VAL A 30 1.64 -18.38 17.02
CA VAL A 30 1.23 -17.84 18.33
C VAL A 30 -0.27 -17.58 18.37
N ASP A 31 -0.84 -17.07 17.28
CA ASP A 31 -2.29 -16.82 17.17
C ASP A 31 -3.08 -18.15 17.13
N VAL A 32 -2.65 -19.12 16.32
CA VAL A 32 -3.26 -20.46 16.26
C VAL A 32 -3.10 -21.19 17.59
N GLY A 33 -1.93 -21.09 18.22
CA GLY A 33 -1.66 -21.65 19.55
C GLY A 33 -2.53 -21.02 20.63
N GLY A 34 -2.74 -19.69 20.57
CA GLY A 34 -3.63 -18.96 21.46
C GLY A 34 -5.10 -19.39 21.30
N LEU A 35 -5.56 -19.57 20.06
CA LEU A 35 -6.90 -20.06 19.77
C LEU A 35 -7.13 -21.50 20.28
N LEU A 36 -6.14 -22.38 20.08
CA LEU A 36 -6.18 -23.76 20.59
C LEU A 36 -6.19 -23.82 22.12
N LEU A 37 -5.35 -23.02 22.78
CA LEU A 37 -5.31 -22.92 24.24
C LEU A 37 -6.64 -22.40 24.80
N ALA A 38 -7.20 -21.35 24.18
CA ALA A 38 -8.48 -20.77 24.58
C ALA A 38 -9.64 -21.76 24.39
N ALA A 39 -9.69 -22.47 23.26
CA ALA A 39 -10.67 -23.51 23.00
C ALA A 39 -10.55 -24.67 24.01
N GLY A 40 -9.33 -25.11 24.31
CA GLY A 40 -9.06 -26.14 25.32
C GLY A 40 -9.50 -25.71 26.72
N ALA A 41 -9.19 -24.49 27.13
CA ALA A 41 -9.61 -23.95 28.43
C ALA A 41 -11.14 -23.83 28.53
N ALA A 42 -11.81 -23.36 27.46
CA ALA A 42 -13.27 -23.31 27.40
C ALA A 42 -13.89 -24.71 27.49
N HIS A 43 -13.31 -25.70 26.81
CA HIS A 43 -13.79 -27.08 26.84
C HIS A 43 -13.63 -27.72 28.23
N LEU A 44 -12.50 -27.46 28.91
CA LEU A 44 -12.27 -27.91 30.28
C LEU A 44 -13.25 -27.28 31.28
N LEU A 45 -13.58 -25.99 31.11
CA LEU A 45 -14.60 -25.32 31.93
C LEU A 45 -15.99 -25.95 31.73
N VAL A 46 -16.37 -26.24 30.49
CA VAL A 46 -17.64 -26.92 30.17
C VAL A 46 -17.70 -28.29 30.84
N LEU A 47 -16.64 -29.09 30.71
CA LEU A 47 -16.57 -30.43 31.31
C LEU A 47 -16.58 -30.38 32.85
N SER A 48 -15.89 -29.39 33.44
CA SER A 48 -15.79 -29.24 34.90
C SER A 48 -17.09 -28.73 35.54
N LEU A 49 -17.90 -27.94 34.83
CA LEU A 49 -19.13 -27.35 35.35
C LEU A 49 -20.39 -28.11 34.90
N GLY A 50 -20.28 -29.01 33.92
CA GLY A 50 -21.40 -29.71 33.30
C GLY A 50 -22.21 -30.67 34.18
N HIS A 51 -21.73 -31.01 35.39
CA HIS A 51 -22.38 -31.99 36.28
C HIS A 51 -23.12 -31.37 37.47
N SER A 52 -23.34 -30.05 37.51
CA SER A 52 -24.12 -29.38 38.56
C SER A 52 -25.26 -28.57 37.98
N ASP A 53 -26.44 -28.59 38.59
CA ASP A 53 -27.61 -27.79 38.19
C ASP A 53 -27.31 -26.28 38.15
N LEU A 54 -26.26 -25.84 38.85
CA LEU A 54 -25.75 -24.47 38.87
C LEU A 54 -24.70 -24.17 37.79
N GLY A 55 -24.05 -25.18 37.21
CA GLY A 55 -22.92 -25.02 36.31
C GLY A 55 -23.29 -24.36 34.98
N GLY A 56 -24.46 -24.70 34.43
CA GLY A 56 -24.99 -24.02 33.23
C GLY A 56 -25.25 -22.53 33.46
N ARG A 57 -25.78 -22.17 34.63
CA ARG A 57 -26.03 -20.76 35.00
C ARG A 57 -24.74 -20.00 35.24
N LEU A 58 -23.73 -20.63 35.84
CA LEU A 58 -22.40 -20.04 36.03
C LEU A 58 -21.67 -19.82 34.70
N LEU A 59 -21.78 -20.75 33.74
CA LEU A 59 -21.23 -20.57 32.40
C LEU A 59 -21.92 -19.41 31.68
N ALA A 60 -23.26 -19.34 31.74
CA ALA A 60 -24.01 -18.25 31.13
C ALA A 60 -23.64 -16.88 31.76
N ALA A 61 -23.50 -16.83 33.08
CA ALA A 61 -23.07 -15.63 33.79
C ALA A 61 -21.64 -15.22 33.43
N ALA A 62 -20.69 -16.15 33.38
CA ALA A 62 -19.31 -15.88 32.98
C ALA A 62 -19.21 -15.38 31.53
N GLY A 63 -19.96 -16.01 30.61
CA GLY A 63 -20.07 -15.56 29.22
C GLY A 63 -20.65 -14.15 29.11
N ALA A 64 -21.72 -13.85 29.85
CA ALA A 64 -22.31 -12.51 29.89
C ALA A 64 -21.33 -11.46 30.46
N VAL A 65 -20.57 -11.80 31.50
CA VAL A 65 -19.53 -10.92 32.07
C VAL A 65 -18.41 -10.67 31.06
N LEU A 66 -17.94 -11.68 30.34
CA LEU A 66 -16.92 -11.53 29.29
C LEU A 66 -17.42 -10.67 28.12
N LEU A 67 -18.67 -10.87 27.67
CA LEU A 67 -19.29 -10.03 26.65
C LEU A 67 -19.43 -8.58 27.13
N ALA A 68 -19.85 -8.36 28.38
CA ALA A 68 -19.94 -7.04 28.99
C ALA A 68 -18.56 -6.38 29.11
N ALA A 69 -17.53 -7.11 29.55
CA ALA A 69 -16.17 -6.60 29.66
C ALA A 69 -15.57 -6.27 28.27
N SER A 70 -15.79 -7.11 27.27
CA SER A 70 -15.32 -6.90 25.89
C SER A 70 -16.00 -5.71 25.23
N THR A 71 -17.32 -5.60 25.35
CA THR A 71 -18.08 -4.45 24.84
C THR A 71 -17.68 -3.15 25.57
N LEU A 72 -17.48 -3.21 26.88
CA LEU A 72 -16.98 -2.08 27.67
C LEU A 72 -15.54 -1.71 27.29
N HIS A 73 -14.67 -2.68 27.00
CA HIS A 73 -13.30 -2.42 26.54
C HIS A 73 -13.29 -1.77 25.16
N ARG A 74 -14.08 -2.29 24.21
CA ARG A 74 -14.23 -1.72 22.86
C ARG A 74 -14.83 -0.32 22.95
N TRP A 75 -15.85 -0.13 23.78
CA TRP A 75 -16.45 1.20 24.04
C TRP A 75 -15.49 2.15 24.75
N ARG A 76 -14.67 1.68 25.69
CA ARG A 76 -13.65 2.50 26.35
C ARG A 76 -12.55 2.89 25.38
N ALA A 77 -12.06 1.98 24.53
CA ALA A 77 -11.10 2.28 23.47
C ALA A 77 -11.68 3.29 22.46
N HIS A 78 -12.94 3.11 22.07
CA HIS A 78 -13.66 4.10 21.27
C HIS A 78 -13.83 5.44 22.01
N ARG A 79 -14.09 5.45 23.33
CA ARG A 79 -14.32 6.69 24.09
C ARG A 79 -13.04 7.42 24.52
N THR A 80 -11.92 6.74 24.75
CA THR A 80 -10.63 7.38 25.02
C THR A 80 -10.04 7.97 23.74
N GLY A 81 -10.37 7.41 22.57
CA GLY A 81 -10.16 8.04 21.26
C GLY A 81 -11.25 9.04 20.83
N ALA A 82 -12.41 9.06 21.51
CA ALA A 82 -13.55 9.94 21.19
C ALA A 82 -13.94 10.86 22.36
N ARG A 83 -12.96 11.54 22.95
CA ARG A 83 -13.21 12.74 23.77
C ARG A 83 -12.94 14.05 23.02
N THR A 84 -13.28 14.06 21.73
CA THR A 84 -13.65 15.30 21.01
C THR A 84 -14.67 15.09 19.89
N TYR A 85 -15.50 14.04 19.95
CA TYR A 85 -16.70 13.95 19.13
C TYR A 85 -17.94 13.91 20.02
N GLY A 86 -18.52 15.10 20.22
CA GLY A 86 -19.77 15.28 20.93
C GLY A 86 -20.90 14.54 20.22
N ARG A 87 -21.41 13.50 20.88
CA ARG A 87 -22.74 12.96 20.60
C ARG A 87 -23.76 13.91 21.20
N GLY A 88 -24.21 14.88 20.41
CA GLY A 88 -25.49 15.55 20.65
C GLY A 88 -26.65 14.56 20.49
N PRO A 89 -27.81 14.79 21.12
CA PRO A 89 -28.97 13.91 20.97
C PRO A 89 -29.40 13.85 19.50
N ALA A 90 -29.76 12.65 19.05
CA ALA A 90 -30.21 12.40 17.70
C ALA A 90 -31.41 13.30 17.38
N ALA A 91 -31.17 14.32 16.55
CA ALA A 91 -32.25 15.09 15.96
C ALA A 91 -33.02 14.17 15.00
N PRO A 92 -34.37 14.21 15.01
CA PRO A 92 -35.17 13.54 13.99
C PRO A 92 -34.71 14.05 12.61
N HIS A 93 -34.77 13.19 11.59
CA HIS A 93 -34.35 13.50 10.22
C HIS A 93 -35.17 14.67 9.65
N GLY A 94 -34.83 15.89 10.05
CA GLY A 94 -35.18 17.13 9.38
C GLY A 94 -34.25 17.26 8.18
N ARG A 95 -34.86 17.65 7.04
CA ARG A 95 -34.21 17.95 5.75
C ARG A 95 -32.71 18.15 5.88
N ALA A 96 -31.95 17.38 5.08
CA ALA A 96 -30.56 17.67 4.78
C ALA A 96 -30.39 19.20 4.72
N SER A 97 -29.63 19.75 5.68
CA SER A 97 -29.15 21.12 5.52
C SER A 97 -28.51 21.16 4.14
N PRO A 98 -28.81 22.18 3.32
CA PRO A 98 -28.18 22.28 2.02
C PRO A 98 -26.68 22.15 2.26
N ALA A 99 -26.05 21.25 1.48
CA ALA A 99 -24.60 21.16 1.42
C ALA A 99 -24.05 22.61 1.36
N PRO A 100 -22.96 22.93 2.06
CA PRO A 100 -22.37 24.26 1.95
C PRO A 100 -22.28 24.60 0.47
N GLU A 101 -22.99 25.65 0.05
CA GLU A 101 -23.01 26.09 -1.34
C GLU A 101 -21.55 26.22 -1.79
N PRO A 102 -21.19 25.69 -2.97
CA PRO A 102 -19.82 25.77 -3.45
C PRO A 102 -19.40 27.24 -3.40
N ALA A 103 -18.41 27.54 -2.58
CA ALA A 103 -17.87 28.88 -2.45
C ALA A 103 -17.57 29.39 -3.86
N ALA A 104 -18.24 30.48 -4.23
CA ALA A 104 -18.25 31.01 -5.57
C ALA A 104 -16.83 31.16 -6.14
N GLY A 105 -16.61 30.51 -7.30
CA GLY A 105 -15.60 30.94 -8.28
C GLY A 105 -14.24 30.23 -8.28
N GLY A 106 -13.95 29.37 -7.32
CA GLY A 106 -12.70 28.62 -7.29
C GLY A 106 -12.85 27.21 -7.82
N ARG A 107 -12.28 26.89 -9.00
CA ARG A 107 -12.29 25.50 -9.51
C ARG A 107 -11.59 24.59 -8.51
N GLU A 108 -12.32 23.62 -7.96
CA GLU A 108 -11.73 22.51 -7.22
C GLU A 108 -10.65 21.84 -8.07
N ARG A 109 -9.54 21.47 -7.44
CA ARG A 109 -8.44 20.80 -8.11
C ARG A 109 -8.29 19.38 -7.59
N LEU A 110 -8.03 18.46 -8.51
CA LEU A 110 -7.74 17.09 -8.17
C LEU A 110 -6.24 16.92 -7.90
N TRP A 111 -5.93 16.23 -6.81
CA TRP A 111 -4.58 15.97 -6.35
C TRP A 111 -4.39 14.50 -6.03
N ARG A 112 -3.22 13.96 -6.35
CA ARG A 112 -2.73 12.68 -5.81
C ARG A 112 -1.86 12.97 -4.60
N VAL A 113 -2.24 12.41 -3.46
CA VAL A 113 -1.49 12.48 -2.21
C VAL A 113 -1.02 11.08 -1.86
N ARG A 114 0.28 10.86 -1.86
CA ARG A 114 0.91 9.60 -1.46
C ARG A 114 1.64 9.80 -0.15
N VAL A 115 1.35 8.99 0.87
CA VAL A 115 1.91 9.17 2.21
C VAL A 115 2.10 7.83 2.91
N ALA A 116 3.22 7.66 3.62
CA ALA A 116 3.43 6.49 4.47
C ALA A 116 2.80 6.75 5.85
N VAL A 117 2.00 5.82 6.35
CA VAL A 117 1.32 5.87 7.64
C VAL A 117 1.68 4.61 8.42
N ASP A 118 1.75 4.69 9.76
CA ASP A 118 1.91 3.49 10.59
C ASP A 118 0.73 2.53 10.34
N ASP A 119 1.04 1.24 10.13
CA ASP A 119 0.00 0.22 9.91
C ASP A 119 -0.59 -0.23 11.25
N VAL A 120 -1.27 0.71 11.92
CA VAL A 120 -1.95 0.52 13.20
C VAL A 120 -3.40 1.01 13.13
N PRO A 121 -4.30 0.43 13.93
CA PRO A 121 -5.69 0.88 13.97
C PRO A 121 -5.80 2.40 14.22
N GLY A 122 -6.43 3.10 13.27
CA GLY A 122 -6.70 4.54 13.38
C GLY A 122 -5.73 5.46 12.62
N GLY A 123 -4.61 4.96 12.08
CA GLY A 123 -3.67 5.79 11.29
C GLY A 123 -4.35 6.47 10.09
N LEU A 124 -4.99 5.67 9.23
CA LEU A 124 -5.79 6.18 8.11
C LEU A 124 -6.97 7.06 8.56
N ALA A 125 -7.59 6.76 9.71
CA ALA A 125 -8.67 7.58 10.24
C ALA A 125 -8.17 8.98 10.65
N ALA A 126 -6.97 9.09 11.23
CA ALA A 126 -6.34 10.37 11.53
C ALA A 126 -6.02 11.16 10.25
N LEU A 127 -5.49 10.49 9.22
CA LEU A 127 -5.20 11.09 7.92
C LEU A 127 -6.46 11.68 7.27
N THR A 128 -7.49 10.86 7.13
CA THR A 128 -8.76 11.28 6.51
C THR A 128 -9.46 12.37 7.32
N ALA A 129 -9.45 12.30 8.65
CA ALA A 129 -9.99 13.37 9.50
C ALA A 129 -9.24 14.70 9.32
N GLN A 130 -7.92 14.65 9.16
CA GLN A 130 -7.11 15.84 8.96
C GLN A 130 -7.31 16.47 7.57
N MET A 131 -7.54 15.66 6.53
CA MET A 131 -7.96 16.14 5.20
C MET A 131 -9.34 16.80 5.25
N ALA A 132 -10.31 16.16 5.92
CA ALA A 132 -11.67 16.68 6.04
C ALA A 132 -11.74 18.07 6.70
N ARG A 133 -10.84 18.38 7.65
CA ARG A 133 -10.73 19.72 8.27
C ARG A 133 -10.38 20.83 7.28
N HIS A 134 -9.78 20.49 6.15
CA HIS A 134 -9.45 21.42 5.06
C HIS A 134 -10.51 21.43 3.95
N GLY A 135 -11.67 20.79 4.17
CA GLY A 135 -12.73 20.67 3.16
C GLY A 135 -12.34 19.81 1.96
N VAL A 136 -11.35 18.95 2.12
CA VAL A 136 -10.85 18.07 1.06
C VAL A 136 -11.74 16.83 0.96
N ASP A 137 -12.23 16.54 -0.24
CA ASP A 137 -13.04 15.35 -0.54
C ASP A 137 -12.16 14.22 -1.11
N ILE A 138 -12.27 13.02 -0.55
CA ILE A 138 -11.49 11.85 -0.98
C ILE A 138 -12.28 11.11 -2.06
N ARG A 139 -11.75 11.13 -3.28
CA ARG A 139 -12.39 10.58 -4.49
C ARG A 139 -12.04 9.11 -4.71
N LEU A 140 -10.81 8.73 -4.41
CA LEU A 140 -10.30 7.36 -4.48
C LEU A 140 -9.23 7.19 -3.40
N LEU A 141 -9.20 6.02 -2.76
CA LEU A 141 -8.19 5.64 -1.77
C LEU A 141 -7.65 4.26 -2.10
N GLN A 142 -6.33 4.15 -2.08
CA GLN A 142 -5.62 2.88 -2.21
C GLN A 142 -4.63 2.74 -1.08
N VAL A 143 -4.58 1.56 -0.48
CA VAL A 143 -3.65 1.23 0.60
C VAL A 143 -2.67 0.20 0.08
N HIS A 144 -1.39 0.48 0.22
CA HIS A 144 -0.30 -0.43 -0.15
C HIS A 144 0.45 -0.88 1.12
N PRO A 145 0.11 -2.05 1.68
CA PRO A 145 0.82 -2.59 2.84
C PRO A 145 2.33 -2.77 2.57
N ALA A 146 3.18 -2.35 3.51
CA ALA A 146 4.63 -2.37 3.39
C ALA A 146 5.34 -2.72 4.72
N GLY A 147 4.83 -3.72 5.44
CA GLY A 147 5.40 -4.17 6.72
C GLY A 147 4.80 -3.40 7.90
N GLU A 148 5.62 -2.71 8.68
CA GLU A 148 5.16 -1.89 9.82
C GLU A 148 4.51 -0.56 9.38
N GLU A 149 4.63 -0.21 8.10
CA GLU A 149 4.01 0.96 7.49
C GLU A 149 3.10 0.53 6.33
N ALA A 150 2.07 1.32 6.07
CA ALA A 150 1.29 1.27 4.85
C ALA A 150 1.53 2.56 4.05
N VAL A 151 1.66 2.45 2.73
CA VAL A 151 1.68 3.60 1.83
C VAL A 151 0.27 3.82 1.30
N ASP A 152 -0.36 4.90 1.74
CA ASP A 152 -1.68 5.30 1.29
C ASP A 152 -1.54 6.25 0.09
N GLU A 153 -2.32 5.98 -0.96
CA GLU A 153 -2.46 6.84 -2.13
C GLU A 153 -3.91 7.32 -2.22
N LEU A 154 -4.10 8.62 -2.07
CA LEU A 154 -5.39 9.28 -2.06
C LEU A 154 -5.50 10.19 -3.27
N TYR A 155 -6.58 10.07 -4.02
CA TYR A 155 -6.97 11.08 -5.01
C TYR A 155 -8.04 11.96 -4.37
N VAL A 156 -7.76 13.25 -4.27
CA VAL A 156 -8.58 14.18 -3.49
C VAL A 156 -8.96 15.41 -4.29
N SER A 157 -10.22 15.82 -4.18
CA SER A 157 -10.68 17.13 -4.65
C SER A 157 -10.47 18.14 -3.53
N ALA A 158 -9.68 19.17 -3.79
CA ALA A 158 -9.38 20.22 -2.82
C ALA A 158 -10.03 21.55 -3.22
N PRO A 159 -10.61 22.30 -2.26
CA PRO A 159 -11.13 23.64 -2.51
C PRO A 159 -10.07 24.59 -3.08
N ALA A 160 -10.52 25.63 -3.78
CA ALA A 160 -9.60 26.67 -4.24
C ALA A 160 -8.87 27.34 -3.06
N GLY A 161 -7.55 27.47 -3.19
CA GLY A 161 -6.67 27.94 -2.12
C GLY A 161 -5.95 26.81 -1.37
N ILE A 162 -6.44 25.57 -1.44
CA ILE A 162 -5.72 24.41 -0.92
C ILE A 162 -4.78 23.88 -2.01
N GLY A 163 -3.48 24.01 -1.75
CA GLY A 163 -2.40 23.58 -2.65
C GLY A 163 -1.63 22.36 -2.12
N ALA A 164 -0.62 21.94 -2.88
CA ALA A 164 0.23 20.80 -2.55
C ALA A 164 0.82 20.90 -1.13
N ASP A 165 1.32 22.07 -0.75
CA ASP A 165 1.94 22.29 0.56
C ASP A 165 0.94 22.07 1.70
N ALA A 166 -0.27 22.64 1.60
CA ALA A 166 -1.32 22.49 2.61
C ALA A 166 -1.77 21.02 2.78
N LEU A 167 -1.85 20.27 1.67
CA LEU A 167 -2.14 18.84 1.68
C LEU A 167 -1.00 18.02 2.30
N GLY A 168 0.24 18.33 1.94
CA GLY A 168 1.43 17.69 2.51
C GLY A 168 1.54 17.91 4.01
N GLU A 169 1.32 19.15 4.46
CA GLU A 169 1.26 19.47 5.88
C GLU A 169 0.08 18.80 6.60
N ALA A 170 -1.09 18.72 5.97
CA ALA A 170 -2.23 18.01 6.52
C ALA A 170 -1.88 16.52 6.72
N ALA A 171 -1.25 15.88 5.74
CA ALA A 171 -0.78 14.51 5.86
C ALA A 171 0.27 14.36 6.99
N ALA A 172 1.23 15.27 7.08
CA ALA A 172 2.25 15.26 8.13
C ALA A 172 1.65 15.43 9.54
N ARG A 173 0.68 16.34 9.72
CA ARG A 173 -0.03 16.55 10.99
C ARG A 173 -0.84 15.34 11.44
N ALA A 174 -1.22 14.47 10.50
CA ALA A 174 -1.89 13.21 10.80
C ALA A 174 -0.93 12.06 11.17
N GLY A 175 0.38 12.33 11.28
CA GLY A 175 1.40 11.31 11.52
C GLY A 175 1.97 10.70 10.22
N GLY A 176 1.55 11.21 9.06
CA GLY A 176 2.05 10.77 7.77
C GLY A 176 3.53 11.12 7.57
N ARG A 177 4.28 10.18 6.99
CA ARG A 177 5.69 10.31 6.64
C ARG A 177 5.85 10.42 5.13
N ARG A 178 6.81 11.24 4.71
CA ARG A 178 7.22 11.39 3.31
C ARG A 178 6.03 11.66 2.36
N PRO A 179 5.16 12.65 2.66
CA PRO A 179 4.07 12.97 1.76
C PRO A 179 4.62 13.45 0.41
N ALA A 180 4.12 12.89 -0.67
CA ALA A 180 4.32 13.36 -2.03
C ALA A 180 2.95 13.78 -2.57
N VAL A 181 2.85 15.04 -3.02
CA VAL A 181 1.60 15.62 -3.50
C VAL A 181 1.81 16.11 -4.93
N GLU A 182 1.00 15.60 -5.85
CA GLU A 182 1.10 15.89 -7.28
C GLU A 182 -0.28 16.22 -7.83
N PRO A 183 -0.39 17.07 -8.86
CA PRO A 183 -1.65 17.24 -9.59
C PRO A 183 -2.14 15.90 -10.15
N ALA A 184 -3.44 15.68 -10.15
CA ALA A 184 -4.05 14.48 -10.73
C ALA A 184 -5.13 14.85 -11.75
N ASP A 185 -5.44 13.92 -12.64
CA ASP A 185 -6.48 14.06 -13.65
C ASP A 185 -7.68 13.14 -13.36
N VAL A 186 -8.86 13.48 -13.89
CA VAL A 186 -10.08 12.67 -13.75
C VAL A 186 -9.86 11.23 -14.22
N HIS A 187 -9.02 11.01 -15.23
CA HIS A 187 -8.69 9.66 -15.69
C HIS A 187 -7.99 8.83 -14.61
N ASP A 188 -7.30 9.45 -13.65
CA ASP A 188 -6.62 8.78 -12.54
C ASP A 188 -7.59 8.20 -11.50
N LEU A 189 -8.85 8.67 -11.49
CA LEU A 189 -9.91 8.14 -10.61
C LEU A 189 -10.41 6.75 -11.01
N THR A 190 -9.99 6.24 -12.17
CA THR A 190 -10.27 4.85 -12.54
C THR A 190 -9.51 3.93 -11.60
N ASP A 191 -10.24 3.06 -10.89
CA ASP A 191 -9.63 2.10 -9.99
C ASP A 191 -8.63 1.20 -10.73
N THR A 192 -7.61 0.75 -10.01
CA THR A 192 -6.49 0.02 -10.63
C THR A 192 -6.91 -1.31 -11.26
N ALA A 193 -7.93 -2.00 -10.74
CA ALA A 193 -8.36 -3.28 -11.31
C ALA A 193 -9.00 -3.06 -12.68
N THR A 194 -9.92 -2.10 -12.79
CA THR A 194 -10.54 -1.71 -14.07
C THR A 194 -9.50 -1.23 -15.07
N ARG A 195 -8.53 -0.41 -14.62
CA ARG A 195 -7.42 0.05 -15.46
C ARG A 195 -6.58 -1.12 -15.98
N ALA A 196 -6.18 -2.04 -15.11
CA ALA A 196 -5.36 -3.19 -15.49
C ALA A 196 -6.07 -4.09 -16.51
N LEU A 197 -7.36 -4.37 -16.33
CA LEU A 197 -8.15 -5.17 -17.29
C LEU A 197 -8.26 -4.47 -18.65
N SER A 198 -8.46 -3.15 -18.64
CA SER A 198 -8.55 -2.35 -19.87
C SER A 198 -7.21 -2.32 -20.63
N LEU A 199 -6.09 -2.22 -19.90
CA LEU A 199 -4.74 -2.30 -20.47
C LEU A 199 -4.44 -3.69 -21.05
N LEU A 200 -4.85 -4.77 -20.36
CA LEU A 200 -4.73 -6.13 -20.89
C LEU A 200 -5.55 -6.33 -22.17
N ALA A 201 -6.77 -5.81 -22.21
CA ALA A 201 -7.58 -5.82 -23.43
C ALA A 201 -6.94 -4.99 -24.56
N GLY A 202 -6.29 -3.87 -24.23
CA GLY A 202 -5.51 -3.06 -25.17
C GLY A 202 -4.31 -3.83 -25.74
N LEU A 203 -3.55 -4.52 -24.89
CA LEU A 203 -2.44 -5.38 -25.27
C LEU A 203 -2.88 -6.51 -26.19
N ALA A 204 -3.95 -7.23 -25.82
CA ALA A 204 -4.50 -8.32 -26.63
C ALA A 204 -5.00 -7.84 -28.01
N ALA A 205 -5.50 -6.61 -28.09
CA ALA A 205 -5.95 -5.99 -29.34
C ALA A 205 -4.83 -5.28 -30.13
N GLY A 206 -3.59 -5.27 -29.63
CA GLY A 206 -2.48 -4.54 -30.27
C GLY A 206 -2.60 -3.02 -30.25
N ARG A 207 -3.46 -2.45 -29.38
CA ARG A 207 -3.71 -1.00 -29.28
C ARG A 207 -2.86 -0.30 -28.22
N THR A 208 -2.12 -1.07 -27.44
CA THR A 208 -1.31 -0.59 -26.32
C THR A 208 -0.03 -1.38 -26.27
N ARG A 209 1.11 -0.70 -26.07
CA ARG A 209 2.40 -1.38 -25.87
C ARG A 209 2.62 -1.74 -24.41
N LEU A 210 3.48 -2.73 -24.13
CA LEU A 210 3.73 -3.18 -22.76
C LEU A 210 4.32 -2.07 -21.89
N GLU A 211 5.20 -1.24 -22.46
CA GLU A 211 5.82 -0.11 -21.76
C GLU A 211 4.78 0.94 -21.35
N GLU A 212 3.83 1.24 -22.23
CA GLU A 212 2.71 2.16 -21.96
C GLU A 212 1.79 1.61 -20.88
N ALA A 213 1.47 0.31 -20.94
CA ALA A 213 0.65 -0.35 -19.93
C ALA A 213 1.35 -0.38 -18.56
N LEU A 214 2.66 -0.61 -18.52
CA LEU A 214 3.46 -0.56 -17.30
C LEU A 214 3.54 0.85 -16.72
N GLY A 215 3.73 1.87 -17.55
CA GLY A 215 3.67 3.27 -17.12
C GLY A 215 2.32 3.60 -16.49
N ALA A 216 1.23 3.23 -17.16
CA ALA A 216 -0.13 3.51 -16.70
C ALA A 216 -0.53 2.76 -15.42
N VAL A 217 -0.08 1.51 -15.21
CA VAL A 217 -0.47 0.72 -14.02
C VAL A 217 0.34 1.05 -12.77
N SER A 218 1.55 1.58 -12.97
CA SER A 218 2.53 1.86 -11.91
C SER A 218 2.70 3.34 -11.62
N GLY A 219 2.22 4.23 -12.49
CA GLY A 219 2.53 5.66 -12.43
C GLY A 219 4.03 5.95 -12.61
N ALA A 220 4.76 5.08 -13.32
CA ALA A 220 6.16 5.32 -13.65
C ALA A 220 6.28 6.52 -14.59
N GLY A 221 7.26 7.40 -14.33
CA GLY A 221 7.55 8.54 -15.20
C GLY A 221 8.30 8.12 -16.46
N THR A 222 9.10 7.06 -16.38
CA THR A 222 9.79 6.46 -17.53
C THR A 222 9.69 4.94 -17.47
N VAL A 223 9.59 4.31 -18.64
CA VAL A 223 9.69 2.87 -18.85
C VAL A 223 10.58 2.64 -20.06
N GLU A 224 11.75 2.05 -19.84
CA GLU A 224 12.78 1.87 -20.86
C GLU A 224 13.09 0.40 -21.06
N HIS A 225 13.17 -0.04 -22.31
CA HIS A 225 13.75 -1.33 -22.65
C HIS A 225 15.28 -1.24 -22.61
N ARG A 226 15.93 -2.26 -22.04
CA ARG A 226 17.39 -2.40 -22.01
C ARG A 226 17.79 -3.86 -22.28
N PRO A 227 18.96 -4.10 -22.90
CA PRO A 227 19.45 -5.47 -23.12
C PRO A 227 19.81 -6.19 -21.82
N ALA A 228 20.16 -5.47 -20.76
CA ALA A 228 20.55 -6.01 -19.47
C ALA A 228 20.09 -5.09 -18.32
N PRO A 229 19.89 -5.62 -17.10
CA PRO A 229 19.51 -4.81 -15.94
C PRO A 229 20.59 -3.77 -15.60
N PRO A 230 20.17 -2.59 -15.09
CA PRO A 230 21.11 -1.56 -14.70
C PRO A 230 21.95 -2.02 -13.50
N PRO A 231 23.18 -1.51 -13.33
CA PRO A 231 24.05 -1.91 -12.23
C PRO A 231 23.37 -1.81 -10.87
N GLY A 232 23.43 -2.90 -10.10
CA GLY A 232 22.85 -2.97 -8.76
C GLY A 232 21.35 -3.23 -8.72
N LEU A 233 20.72 -3.59 -9.84
CA LEU A 233 19.41 -4.26 -9.88
C LEU A 233 19.57 -5.62 -10.56
N GLU A 234 18.82 -6.62 -10.12
CA GLU A 234 18.69 -7.88 -10.85
C GLU A 234 17.63 -7.75 -11.96
N ALA A 235 17.53 -8.74 -12.86
CA ALA A 235 16.60 -8.71 -13.99
C ALA A 235 15.12 -8.56 -13.54
N GLU A 236 14.78 -9.17 -12.40
CA GLU A 236 13.47 -9.06 -11.75
C GLU A 236 13.66 -8.58 -10.31
N ASP A 237 13.64 -7.26 -10.10
CA ASP A 237 13.95 -6.64 -8.81
C ASP A 237 13.24 -5.28 -8.66
N VAL A 238 13.06 -4.84 -7.41
CA VAL A 238 12.58 -3.51 -7.07
C VAL A 238 13.49 -2.87 -6.02
N ARG A 239 14.01 -1.69 -6.33
CA ARG A 239 14.90 -0.93 -5.44
C ARG A 239 14.53 0.53 -5.42
N GLY A 240 13.88 0.94 -4.32
CA GLY A 240 13.47 2.33 -4.12
C GLY A 240 12.60 2.81 -5.28
N THR A 241 13.12 3.75 -6.06
CA THR A 241 12.41 4.39 -7.16
C THR A 241 12.47 3.65 -8.50
N ARG A 242 13.06 2.45 -8.54
CA ARG A 242 13.26 1.67 -9.77
C ARG A 242 12.69 0.26 -9.67
N ILE A 243 12.12 -0.21 -10.77
CA ILE A 243 11.75 -1.61 -11.00
C ILE A 243 12.50 -2.10 -12.24
N SER A 244 13.02 -3.33 -12.19
CA SER A 244 13.46 -4.08 -13.35
C SER A 244 12.58 -5.31 -13.51
N LEU A 245 12.08 -5.56 -14.72
CA LEU A 245 11.28 -6.73 -15.07
C LEU A 245 11.80 -7.36 -16.37
N PRO A 246 11.82 -8.69 -16.51
CA PRO A 246 12.15 -9.33 -17.79
C PRO A 246 11.16 -8.92 -18.89
N ASP A 247 11.64 -8.53 -20.07
CA ASP A 247 10.77 -8.30 -21.22
C ASP A 247 10.46 -9.65 -21.91
N PRO A 248 9.18 -10.00 -22.17
CA PRO A 248 8.83 -11.17 -22.97
C PRO A 248 9.41 -11.15 -24.41
N GLY A 249 9.80 -9.98 -24.91
CA GLY A 249 10.54 -9.81 -26.17
C GLY A 249 12.06 -10.01 -26.05
N GLY A 250 12.59 -10.23 -24.85
CA GLY A 250 14.02 -10.34 -24.54
C GLY A 250 14.58 -9.05 -23.96
N GLY A 251 15.59 -9.15 -23.08
CA GLY A 251 16.11 -8.02 -22.30
C GLY A 251 15.26 -7.74 -21.05
N VAL A 252 15.24 -6.48 -20.61
CA VAL A 252 14.49 -6.03 -19.43
C VAL A 252 13.77 -4.71 -19.68
N LEU A 253 12.69 -4.49 -18.94
CA LEU A 253 11.97 -3.23 -18.83
C LEU A 253 12.31 -2.58 -17.49
N VAL A 254 12.85 -1.37 -17.55
CA VAL A 254 13.26 -0.58 -16.38
C VAL A 254 12.29 0.57 -16.20
N LEU A 255 11.56 0.55 -15.07
CA LEU A 255 10.63 1.61 -14.69
C LEU A 255 11.29 2.52 -13.66
N ASN A 256 11.08 3.83 -13.78
CA ASN A 256 11.60 4.80 -12.82
C ASN A 256 10.60 5.94 -12.56
N ARG A 257 10.57 6.46 -11.33
CA ARG A 257 9.80 7.65 -10.95
C ARG A 257 10.40 8.36 -9.73
N ALA A 258 9.83 9.48 -9.29
CA ALA A 258 10.38 10.26 -8.18
C ALA A 258 10.20 9.60 -6.79
N VAL A 259 9.17 8.77 -6.62
CA VAL A 259 8.82 8.13 -5.34
C VAL A 259 9.05 6.62 -5.37
N ALA A 260 9.41 6.06 -4.21
CA ALA A 260 9.70 4.63 -4.10
C ALA A 260 8.49 3.76 -4.47
N PHE A 261 8.73 2.65 -5.16
CA PHE A 261 7.75 1.61 -5.41
C PHE A 261 7.51 0.76 -4.17
N THR A 262 6.26 0.35 -3.97
CA THR A 262 5.88 -0.63 -2.95
C THR A 262 6.00 -2.05 -3.49
N PRO A 263 6.10 -3.06 -2.60
CA PRO A 263 6.05 -4.46 -3.01
C PRO A 263 4.78 -4.82 -3.79
N VAL A 264 3.64 -4.21 -3.45
CA VAL A 264 2.36 -4.42 -4.14
C VAL A 264 2.39 -3.88 -5.56
N GLU A 265 2.96 -2.70 -5.77
CA GLU A 265 3.13 -2.11 -7.10
C GLU A 265 4.07 -2.97 -7.96
N PHE A 266 5.18 -3.45 -7.39
CA PHE A 266 6.09 -4.36 -8.08
C PHE A 266 5.39 -5.66 -8.49
N ALA A 267 4.67 -6.30 -7.57
CA ALA A 267 3.93 -7.53 -7.84
C ALA A 267 2.89 -7.35 -8.97
N ARG A 268 2.23 -6.18 -9.01
CA ARG A 268 1.27 -5.81 -10.06
C ARG A 268 1.95 -5.66 -11.43
N CYS A 269 3.09 -4.97 -11.49
CA CYS A 269 3.85 -4.81 -12.73
C CYS A 269 4.35 -6.16 -13.24
N ARG A 270 4.89 -7.00 -12.36
CA ARG A 270 5.28 -8.37 -12.68
C ARG A 270 4.12 -9.20 -13.25
N ALA A 271 2.96 -9.14 -12.61
CA ALA A 271 1.77 -9.86 -13.09
C ALA A 271 1.34 -9.39 -14.50
N LEU A 272 1.44 -8.10 -14.78
CA LEU A 272 1.16 -7.54 -16.11
C LEU A 272 2.14 -8.07 -17.16
N VAL A 273 3.45 -8.10 -16.85
CA VAL A 273 4.49 -8.67 -17.73
C VAL A 273 4.22 -10.15 -18.00
N GLN A 274 3.91 -10.93 -16.96
CA GLN A 274 3.57 -12.35 -17.11
C GLN A 274 2.36 -12.56 -18.01
N ALA A 275 1.29 -11.78 -17.81
CA ALA A 275 0.10 -11.85 -18.66
C ALA A 275 0.39 -11.46 -20.11
N ALA A 276 1.21 -10.43 -20.34
CA ALA A 276 1.65 -10.03 -21.68
C ALA A 276 2.46 -11.13 -22.38
N GLY A 277 3.34 -11.82 -21.66
CA GLY A 277 4.07 -12.98 -22.17
C GLY A 277 3.13 -14.10 -22.63
N CYS A 278 2.16 -14.47 -21.80
CA CYS A 278 1.15 -15.47 -22.18
C CYS A 278 0.31 -15.05 -23.40
N LEU A 279 -0.05 -13.76 -23.52
CA LEU A 279 -0.79 -13.25 -24.68
C LEU A 279 0.05 -13.35 -25.95
N ARG A 280 1.33 -12.96 -25.88
CA ARG A 280 2.27 -13.02 -27.00
C ARG A 280 2.48 -14.43 -27.52
N GLU A 281 2.66 -15.40 -26.62
CA GLU A 281 2.77 -16.82 -26.96
C GLU A 281 1.53 -17.34 -27.69
N ARG A 282 0.33 -16.99 -27.19
CA ARG A 282 -0.96 -17.44 -27.76
C ARG A 282 -1.31 -16.77 -29.09
N LEU A 283 -0.91 -15.51 -29.27
CA LEU A 283 -1.24 -14.72 -30.46
C LEU A 283 -0.14 -14.77 -31.52
N HIS A 284 0.96 -15.51 -31.29
CA HIS A 284 2.15 -15.56 -32.15
C HIS A 284 2.67 -14.17 -32.55
N LEU A 285 2.58 -13.19 -31.64
CA LEU A 285 3.04 -11.84 -31.94
C LEU A 285 4.57 -11.87 -32.12
N PRO A 286 5.11 -11.42 -33.27
CA PRO A 286 6.55 -11.43 -33.52
C PRO A 286 7.26 -10.55 -32.50
N ALA A 287 8.54 -10.84 -32.19
CA ALA A 287 9.36 -9.90 -31.42
C ALA A 287 9.40 -8.61 -32.22
N ASP A 288 9.19 -7.45 -31.58
CA ASP A 288 9.13 -6.15 -32.26
C ASP A 288 10.37 -5.99 -33.16
N ALA A 289 10.23 -6.33 -34.44
CA ALA A 289 11.31 -6.28 -35.43
C ALA A 289 11.67 -4.83 -35.81
N ALA A 290 10.96 -3.85 -35.25
CA ALA A 290 11.15 -2.43 -35.48
C ALA A 290 12.30 -1.81 -34.67
N ARG A 291 12.93 -2.54 -33.74
CA ARG A 291 13.91 -1.94 -32.80
C ARG A 291 15.38 -1.99 -33.26
N ALA A 292 15.67 -2.56 -34.44
CA ALA A 292 17.04 -2.66 -34.98
C ALA A 292 17.49 -1.45 -35.83
N GLY A 293 16.71 -0.36 -35.89
CA GLY A 293 16.96 0.78 -36.78
C GLY A 293 17.80 1.94 -36.23
N GLU A 294 18.17 1.95 -34.94
CA GLU A 294 18.89 3.09 -34.31
C GLU A 294 20.36 2.80 -33.95
N ALA A 295 20.96 1.73 -34.50
CA ALA A 295 22.41 1.64 -34.60
C ALA A 295 22.85 2.32 -35.90
N GLY A 296 23.04 3.65 -35.85
CA GLY A 296 23.68 4.40 -36.94
C GLY A 296 25.10 3.87 -37.20
N PRO A 297 25.61 4.02 -38.44
CA PRO A 297 26.94 3.52 -38.78
C PRO A 297 28.00 4.33 -38.03
N GLU A 298 28.88 3.64 -37.30
CA GLU A 298 30.15 4.22 -36.86
C GLU A 298 31.07 4.35 -38.08
N ASP A 299 31.44 5.59 -38.42
CA ASP A 299 32.58 5.92 -39.28
C ASP A 299 33.92 5.62 -38.57
#